data_AF-A0A1V6SJU2-F1
#
_entry.id   AF-A0A1V6SJU2-F1
#
_cell.length_a   1.000
_cell.length_b   1.000
_cell.length_c   1.000
_cell.angle_alpha   90.00
_cell.angle_beta   90.00
_cell.angle_gamma   90.00
#
_symmetry.space_group_name_H-M   'P 1'
#
loop_
_entity.id
_entity.type
_entity.pdbx_description
1 polymer ?
#
loop_
_entity_poly.entity_id
_entity_poly.type
_entity_poly.pdbx_seq_one_letter_code
_entity_poly.pdbx_strand_id
1 'polypeptide(L)'
;MLVDPKFWQSAASQQRIYFPTILESQARLGGWITSEFVDVPGGKVLFEKGCRTLRPAGASGLATLAMIHHLGLEEELLTCSTDSAAATNRYVYYPDRLIRVPSSLTELPKFLLWEPLAKGIIPGILNDALKPYKSGVKGSDASVADVISDRLHPNLVNLVSAVLHGIYAGNVQTLGFNAIFPQLDYYMKQHGGIVRGMLYSMRRAWYDEVVLPWHDVLTMQQITRDWEARRDQRIEGHRMEERTAALQAAKRSSVYSFKKGIQQLPDKMEEVLRRDPQVSIETGCSVSSIHVDGTHGCGGLLVKTGANGETERHFTHVISTIPSTNLGELLCSDHIDIDTDEASREIKKILQLNRTVNVMVVNLWFAELHLLSVKGFGYLIPKDTPAGQNPECGLGVIFDSDALQGQDTVQGTKLTVMLGGYYWDKWPEKHLPSALDGISKARSLLARHLGITAEPTATCATMRRNCIPQYGTHHLSRMRTLRHALQDKYKGRLVLAGSSYDGVGVSDCIRSGVYASQSLHSTFEVGGGLGGGLFKSHTDPDDPGTFVSVSQKHLRWNFP
;
A
#
# COMPACT_ATOMS: atom_id res chain seq x y z
N MET A 1 20.70 1.21 19.23
CA MET A 1 21.23 -0.16 19.40
C MET A 1 22.14 -0.41 18.21
N LEU A 2 23.46 -0.46 18.44
CA LEU A 2 24.46 -0.71 17.38
C LEU A 2 24.79 -2.19 17.45
N VAL A 3 24.23 -2.98 16.54
CA VAL A 3 24.55 -4.42 16.42
C VAL A 3 25.74 -4.55 15.47
N ASP A 4 26.73 -5.36 15.87
CA ASP A 4 27.98 -5.61 15.14
C ASP A 4 27.70 -6.09 13.70
N PRO A 5 28.20 -5.39 12.66
CA PRO A 5 28.06 -5.79 11.25
C PRO A 5 28.53 -7.21 10.93
N LYS A 6 29.40 -7.80 11.77
CA LYS A 6 29.98 -9.14 11.56
C LYS A 6 28.98 -10.29 11.76
N PHE A 7 27.88 -10.10 12.48
CA PHE A 7 26.90 -11.17 12.71
C PHE A 7 26.25 -11.66 11.40
N TRP A 8 26.04 -10.76 10.43
CA TRP A 8 25.42 -11.12 9.15
C TRP A 8 26.42 -11.59 8.10
N GLN A 9 27.72 -11.39 8.31
CA GLN A 9 28.74 -11.89 7.38
C GLN A 9 28.87 -13.43 7.43
N SER A 10 28.48 -14.09 8.53
CA SER A 10 28.53 -15.56 8.60
C SER A 10 27.29 -16.26 8.04
N ALA A 11 26.16 -15.57 7.87
CA ALA A 11 24.91 -16.12 7.31
C ALA A 11 24.92 -16.23 5.76
N ALA A 12 25.95 -15.68 5.09
CA ALA A 12 26.01 -15.55 3.64
C ALA A 12 27.01 -16.53 2.97
N SER A 13 27.02 -17.81 3.37
CA SER A 13 27.95 -18.81 2.80
C SER A 13 27.32 -19.99 2.05
N GLN A 14 25.99 -20.00 1.84
CA GLN A 14 25.34 -20.96 0.94
C GLN A 14 24.27 -20.27 0.08
N GLN A 15 24.53 -20.09 -1.21
CA GLN A 15 23.49 -19.80 -2.20
C GLN A 15 22.53 -20.98 -2.25
N ARG A 16 21.39 -20.88 -1.55
CA ARG A 16 20.33 -21.89 -1.64
C ARG A 16 19.49 -21.64 -2.89
N ILE A 17 19.31 -22.68 -3.68
CA ILE A 17 18.52 -22.66 -4.91
C ILE A 17 17.07 -22.96 -4.55
N TYR A 18 16.17 -22.02 -4.84
CA TYR A 18 14.72 -22.23 -4.72
C TYR A 18 14.13 -22.51 -6.10
N PHE A 19 13.10 -23.35 -6.15
CA PHE A 19 12.33 -23.66 -7.37
C PHE A 19 10.89 -23.18 -7.16
N PRO A 20 10.61 -21.87 -7.30
CA PRO A 20 9.30 -21.33 -6.97
C PRO A 20 8.23 -21.74 -7.99
N THR A 21 7.04 -22.04 -7.51
CA THR A 21 5.83 -22.21 -8.34
C THR A 21 4.81 -21.15 -7.96
N ILE A 22 4.39 -20.34 -8.93
CA ILE A 22 3.36 -19.31 -8.76
C ILE A 22 2.04 -19.87 -9.27
N LEU A 23 1.06 -19.95 -8.38
CA LEU A 23 -0.31 -20.39 -8.67
C LEU A 23 -1.23 -19.17 -8.69
N GLU A 24 -1.81 -18.86 -9.85
CA GLU A 24 -2.75 -17.76 -10.03
C GLU A 24 -4.10 -18.28 -10.53
N SER A 25 -5.15 -17.92 -9.81
CA SER A 25 -6.54 -18.27 -10.13
C SER A 25 -7.06 -17.62 -11.42
N GLN A 26 -6.59 -16.40 -11.71
CA GLN A 26 -6.97 -15.66 -12.91
C GLN A 26 -6.17 -16.13 -14.13
N ALA A 27 -6.66 -15.81 -15.33
CA ALA A 27 -5.95 -16.10 -16.58
C ALA A 27 -4.68 -15.25 -16.77
N ARG A 28 -4.42 -14.28 -15.89
CA ARG A 28 -3.28 -13.35 -15.95
C ARG A 28 -2.73 -13.05 -14.57
N LEU A 29 -1.47 -12.64 -14.50
CA LEU A 29 -0.89 -12.04 -13.29
C LEU A 29 -1.27 -10.56 -13.15
N GLY A 30 -0.94 -9.98 -11.99
CA GLY A 30 -1.02 -8.54 -11.71
C GLY A 30 -2.19 -8.09 -10.85
N GLY A 31 -3.16 -8.97 -10.56
CA GLY A 31 -4.25 -8.69 -9.62
C GLY A 31 -5.02 -7.40 -9.94
N TRP A 32 -5.08 -6.46 -8.98
CA TRP A 32 -5.81 -5.19 -9.13
C TRP A 32 -5.16 -4.18 -10.08
N ILE A 33 -3.89 -4.40 -10.47
CA ILE A 33 -3.20 -3.57 -11.44
C ILE A 33 -3.73 -3.92 -12.83
N THR A 34 -4.35 -2.95 -13.50
CA THR A 34 -4.88 -3.12 -14.85
C THR A 34 -4.91 -1.79 -15.59
N SER A 35 -4.25 -1.76 -16.73
CA SER A 35 -4.15 -0.61 -17.62
C SER A 35 -4.77 -1.00 -18.97
N GLU A 36 -5.63 -0.15 -19.54
CA GLU A 36 -6.31 -0.43 -20.81
C GLU A 36 -6.24 0.79 -21.72
N PHE A 37 -5.83 0.60 -22.96
CA PHE A 37 -5.99 1.61 -24.01
C PHE A 37 -7.40 1.55 -24.59
N VAL A 38 -8.08 2.70 -24.62
CA VAL A 38 -9.38 2.87 -25.24
C VAL A 38 -9.21 3.72 -26.50
N ASP A 39 -9.78 3.26 -27.62
CA ASP A 39 -9.78 4.01 -28.87
C ASP A 39 -10.75 5.20 -28.77
N VAL A 40 -10.26 6.37 -29.19
CA VAL A 40 -11.02 7.62 -29.26
C VAL A 40 -10.77 8.28 -30.62
N PRO A 41 -11.61 9.24 -31.05
CA PRO A 41 -11.35 9.98 -32.28
C PRO A 41 -9.94 10.60 -32.27
N GLY A 42 -9.12 10.23 -33.24
CA GLY A 42 -7.74 10.72 -33.41
C GLY A 42 -6.65 9.90 -32.71
N GLY A 43 -6.97 8.89 -31.90
CA GLY A 43 -5.96 8.03 -31.28
C GLY A 43 -6.45 7.20 -30.11
N LYS A 44 -5.61 7.03 -29.08
CA LYS A 44 -5.89 6.18 -27.92
C LYS A 44 -5.59 6.90 -26.62
N VAL A 45 -6.37 6.57 -25.61
CA VAL A 45 -6.20 7.07 -24.24
C VAL A 45 -6.05 5.89 -23.30
N LEU A 46 -5.17 6.02 -22.30
CA LEU A 46 -4.92 4.99 -21.31
C LEU A 46 -5.82 5.20 -20.09
N PHE A 47 -6.61 4.19 -19.74
CA PHE A 47 -7.39 4.12 -18.51
C PHE A 47 -6.79 3.14 -17.51
N GLU A 48 -6.54 3.64 -16.31
CA GLU A 48 -6.11 2.84 -15.17
C GLU A 48 -7.35 2.40 -14.39
N LYS A 49 -7.62 1.09 -14.36
CA LYS A 49 -8.80 0.53 -13.71
C LYS A 49 -8.59 0.26 -12.21
N GLY A 50 -7.50 0.76 -11.63
CA GLY A 50 -7.10 0.50 -10.25
C GLY A 50 -6.05 1.51 -9.77
N CYS A 51 -4.88 1.00 -9.38
CA CYS A 51 -3.71 1.83 -9.14
C CYS A 51 -3.29 2.56 -10.43
N ARG A 52 -2.67 3.73 -10.29
CA ARG A 52 -2.28 4.59 -11.44
C ARG A 52 -0.93 5.27 -11.28
N THR A 53 -0.56 5.60 -10.05
CA THR A 53 0.67 6.31 -9.72
C THR A 53 1.31 5.71 -8.49
N LEU A 54 2.64 5.70 -8.48
CA LEU A 54 3.51 5.29 -7.40
C LEU A 54 4.18 6.51 -6.77
N ARG A 55 4.71 6.34 -5.55
CA ARG A 55 5.48 7.36 -4.84
C ARG A 55 6.88 6.85 -4.51
N PRO A 56 7.92 7.68 -4.68
CA PRO A 56 9.30 7.25 -4.42
C PRO A 56 9.68 7.27 -2.93
N ALA A 57 8.84 7.85 -2.06
CA ALA A 57 9.16 8.10 -0.66
C ALA A 57 9.11 6.83 0.20
N GLY A 58 9.97 6.80 1.24
CA GLY A 58 10.01 5.73 2.25
C GLY A 58 10.62 4.42 1.77
N ALA A 59 10.75 3.44 2.67
CA ALA A 59 11.33 2.14 2.35
C ALA A 59 10.56 1.41 1.24
N SER A 60 9.22 1.45 1.28
CA SER A 60 8.36 0.88 0.24
C SER A 60 8.63 1.49 -1.15
N GLY A 61 8.78 2.81 -1.24
CA GLY A 61 9.11 3.50 -2.49
C GLY A 61 10.49 3.11 -3.02
N LEU A 62 11.49 3.03 -2.14
CA LEU A 62 12.83 2.57 -2.51
C LEU A 62 12.84 1.11 -2.98
N ALA A 63 12.11 0.21 -2.31
CA ALA A 63 11.96 -1.19 -2.74
C ALA A 63 11.34 -1.28 -4.15
N THR A 64 10.38 -0.40 -4.45
CA THR A 64 9.76 -0.33 -5.77
C THR A 64 10.73 0.18 -6.83
N LEU A 65 11.50 1.24 -6.55
CA LEU A 65 12.51 1.77 -7.48
C LEU A 65 13.64 0.75 -7.71
N ALA A 66 14.05 0.04 -6.66
CA ALA A 66 14.99 -1.07 -6.79
C ALA A 66 14.40 -2.14 -7.72
N MET A 67 13.16 -2.58 -7.51
CA MET A 67 12.49 -3.54 -8.40
C MET A 67 12.44 -3.05 -9.86
N ILE A 68 12.11 -1.78 -10.10
CA ILE A 68 12.09 -1.17 -11.44
C ILE A 68 13.46 -1.26 -12.11
N HIS A 69 14.53 -0.98 -11.36
CA HIS A 69 15.90 -1.13 -11.85
C HIS A 69 16.23 -2.58 -12.22
N HIS A 70 15.83 -3.53 -11.36
CA HIS A 70 16.02 -4.97 -11.58
C HIS A 70 15.30 -5.47 -12.84
N LEU A 71 14.14 -4.89 -13.15
CA LEU A 71 13.33 -5.26 -14.31
C LEU A 71 13.74 -4.52 -15.59
N GLY A 72 14.67 -3.55 -15.50
CA GLY A 72 15.10 -2.75 -16.65
C GLY A 72 14.00 -1.84 -17.19
N LEU A 73 13.14 -1.30 -16.32
CA LEU A 73 11.99 -0.47 -16.69
C LEU A 73 12.26 1.03 -16.61
N GLU A 74 13.50 1.46 -16.46
CA GLU A 74 13.83 2.88 -16.21
C GLU A 74 13.42 3.79 -17.37
N GLU A 75 13.67 3.36 -18.60
CA GLU A 75 13.32 4.10 -19.83
C GLU A 75 11.80 4.22 -20.04
N GLU A 76 11.00 3.40 -19.34
CA GLU A 76 9.54 3.41 -19.42
C GLU A 76 8.89 4.35 -18.39
N LEU A 77 9.67 4.93 -17.48
CA LEU A 77 9.15 5.78 -16.42
C LEU A 77 8.60 7.11 -16.95
N LEU A 78 7.45 7.50 -16.42
CA LEU A 78 6.88 8.83 -16.51
C LEU A 78 6.84 9.43 -15.13
N THR A 79 7.31 10.67 -14.99
CA THR A 79 7.44 11.33 -13.68
C THR A 79 6.68 12.65 -13.65
N CYS A 80 6.16 13.00 -12.48
CA CYS A 80 5.53 14.28 -12.23
C CYS A 80 6.41 15.09 -11.27
N SER A 81 6.97 16.21 -11.75
CA SER A 81 7.84 17.09 -10.95
C SER A 81 7.14 17.58 -9.69
N THR A 82 7.90 17.77 -8.61
CA THR A 82 7.44 18.33 -7.33
C THR A 82 6.93 19.77 -7.43
N ASP A 83 7.35 20.50 -8.46
CA ASP A 83 6.97 21.90 -8.69
C ASP A 83 5.75 22.03 -9.61
N SER A 84 5.24 20.92 -10.14
CA SER A 84 4.06 20.93 -11.00
C SER A 84 2.81 21.38 -10.23
N ALA A 85 1.81 21.89 -10.96
CA ALA A 85 0.51 22.18 -10.38
C ALA A 85 -0.12 20.93 -9.75
N ALA A 86 0.07 19.75 -10.33
CA ALA A 86 -0.41 18.49 -9.76
C ALA A 86 0.29 18.13 -8.44
N ALA A 87 1.57 18.41 -8.31
CA ALA A 87 2.30 18.15 -7.08
C ALA A 87 1.95 19.13 -5.95
N THR A 88 1.66 20.38 -6.30
CA THR A 88 1.44 21.48 -5.33
C THR A 88 -0.03 21.69 -4.99
N ASN A 89 -0.97 21.39 -5.89
CA ASN A 89 -2.38 21.64 -5.69
C ASN A 89 -3.14 20.34 -5.39
N ARG A 90 -3.54 20.17 -4.13
CA ARG A 90 -4.52 19.15 -3.70
C ARG A 90 -5.72 19.85 -3.10
N TYR A 91 -6.91 19.38 -3.46
CA TYR A 91 -8.14 20.01 -3.01
C TYR A 91 -8.96 19.06 -2.14
N VAL A 92 -9.83 19.65 -1.34
CA VAL A 92 -10.89 18.96 -0.61
C VAL A 92 -12.20 19.65 -0.99
N TYR A 93 -13.20 18.89 -1.43
CA TYR A 93 -14.51 19.47 -1.74
C TYR A 93 -15.32 19.60 -0.45
N TYR A 94 -15.45 20.80 0.10
CA TYR A 94 -16.16 21.05 1.36
C TYR A 94 -16.57 22.52 1.56
N PRO A 95 -17.77 22.77 2.13
CA PRO A 95 -18.91 21.86 2.14
C PRO A 95 -19.54 21.74 0.74
N ASP A 96 -19.32 22.73 -0.12
CA ASP A 96 -19.97 22.94 -1.42
C ASP A 96 -19.00 23.51 -2.49
N ARG A 97 -17.70 23.57 -2.19
CA ARG A 97 -16.66 24.08 -3.10
C ARG A 97 -15.34 23.35 -2.93
N LEU A 98 -14.45 23.48 -3.91
CA LEU A 98 -13.06 23.06 -3.76
C LEU A 98 -12.28 24.03 -2.87
N ILE A 99 -11.66 23.50 -1.82
CA ILE A 99 -10.70 24.20 -0.97
C ILE A 99 -9.31 23.63 -1.26
N ARG A 100 -8.36 24.48 -1.65
CA ARG A 100 -6.96 24.06 -1.84
C ARG A 100 -6.30 23.88 -0.48
N VAL A 101 -5.75 22.70 -0.24
CA VAL A 101 -4.94 22.42 0.94
C VAL A 101 -3.55 23.02 0.74
N PRO A 102 -2.98 23.75 1.72
CA PRO A 102 -1.65 24.35 1.61
C PRO A 102 -0.56 23.32 1.31
N SER A 103 0.31 23.62 0.35
CA SER A 103 1.51 22.82 0.07
C SER A 103 2.77 23.36 0.73
N SER A 104 2.70 24.55 1.33
CA SER A 104 3.82 25.22 1.97
C SER A 104 3.41 26.00 3.22
N LEU A 105 4.37 26.30 4.08
CA LEU A 105 4.13 27.06 5.33
C LEU A 105 3.74 28.52 5.08
N THR A 106 4.11 29.10 3.93
CA THR A 106 3.76 30.48 3.58
C THR A 106 2.27 30.66 3.27
N GLU A 107 1.60 29.60 2.83
CA GLU A 107 0.17 29.59 2.53
C GLU A 107 -0.69 29.28 3.77
N LEU A 108 -0.07 28.73 4.82
CA LEU A 108 -0.76 28.26 6.01
C LEU A 108 -1.54 29.38 6.74
N PRO A 109 -1.04 30.61 6.93
CA PRO A 109 -1.79 31.66 7.63
C PRO A 109 -3.13 31.98 6.96
N LYS A 110 -3.15 32.08 5.64
CA LYS A 110 -4.35 32.33 4.83
C LYS A 110 -5.38 31.21 5.02
N PHE A 111 -4.93 29.96 4.94
CA PHE A 111 -5.78 28.79 5.13
C PHE A 111 -6.36 28.72 6.54
N LEU A 112 -5.52 28.92 7.56
CA LEU A 112 -5.93 28.92 8.97
C LEU A 112 -6.97 29.99 9.29
N LEU A 113 -6.87 31.16 8.67
CA LEU A 113 -7.74 32.28 8.95
C LEU A 113 -9.10 32.19 8.23
N TRP A 114 -9.13 31.67 7.00
CA TRP A 114 -10.30 31.81 6.12
C TRP A 114 -10.98 30.50 5.74
N GLU A 115 -10.35 29.33 5.90
CA GLU A 115 -10.94 28.07 5.45
C GLU A 115 -11.63 27.28 6.57
N PRO A 116 -12.86 26.77 6.34
CA PRO A 116 -13.60 26.03 7.35
C PRO A 116 -12.93 24.70 7.72
N LEU A 117 -12.19 24.10 6.78
CA LEU A 117 -11.40 22.88 7.02
C LEU A 117 -10.23 23.09 7.99
N ALA A 118 -9.79 24.34 8.16
CA ALA A 118 -8.69 24.68 9.05
C ALA A 118 -9.12 24.87 10.52
N LYS A 119 -10.44 24.95 10.77
CA LYS A 119 -10.99 25.05 12.12
C LYS A 119 -10.51 23.85 12.93
N GLY A 120 -9.83 24.11 14.03
CA GLY A 120 -9.29 23.07 14.90
C GLY A 120 -7.78 22.85 14.81
N ILE A 121 -7.08 23.38 13.78
CA ILE A 121 -5.63 23.16 13.64
C ILE A 121 -4.87 23.85 14.79
N ILE A 122 -5.03 25.17 14.96
CA ILE A 122 -4.36 25.93 16.02
C ILE A 122 -4.71 25.41 17.42
N PRO A 123 -6.00 25.28 17.82
CA PRO A 123 -6.32 24.74 19.14
C PRO A 123 -5.90 23.28 19.29
N GLY A 124 -5.90 22.48 18.21
CA GLY A 124 -5.43 21.09 18.23
C GLY A 124 -3.93 20.99 18.48
N ILE A 125 -3.12 21.88 17.88
CA ILE A 125 -1.68 21.98 18.17
C ILE A 125 -1.45 22.30 19.65
N LEU A 126 -2.17 23.29 20.19
CA LEU A 126 -2.06 23.66 21.60
C LEU A 126 -2.52 22.53 22.52
N ASN A 127 -3.63 21.87 22.20
CA ASN A 127 -4.17 20.74 22.97
C ASN A 127 -3.17 19.58 23.03
N ASP A 128 -2.63 19.13 21.89
CA ASP A 128 -1.63 18.06 21.87
C ASP A 128 -0.34 18.46 22.59
N ALA A 129 0.07 19.72 22.47
CA ALA A 129 1.26 20.22 23.15
C ALA A 129 1.08 20.32 24.67
N LEU A 130 -0.13 20.45 25.20
CA LEU A 130 -0.38 20.59 26.64
C LEU A 130 -0.84 19.29 27.30
N LYS A 131 -1.50 18.40 26.56
CA LYS A 131 -2.09 17.19 27.09
C LYS A 131 -1.02 16.13 27.40
N PRO A 132 -0.85 15.71 28.67
CA PRO A 132 0.10 14.65 29.00
C PRO A 132 -0.36 13.33 28.37
N TYR A 133 0.59 12.46 28.03
CA TYR A 133 0.28 11.10 27.67
C TYR A 133 -0.17 10.34 28.92
N LYS A 134 -1.42 9.87 28.95
CA LYS A 134 -1.91 9.00 30.02
C LYS A 134 -1.67 7.54 29.60
N SER A 135 -0.89 6.80 30.38
CA SER A 135 -0.84 5.34 30.26
C SER A 135 -2.26 4.78 30.48
N GLY A 136 -2.76 3.98 29.54
CA GLY A 136 -4.13 3.45 29.58
C GLY A 136 -5.18 4.19 28.74
N VAL A 137 -4.81 5.25 27.99
CA VAL A 137 -5.60 5.60 26.79
C VAL A 137 -5.61 4.36 25.89
N LYS A 138 -6.73 4.04 25.24
CA LYS A 138 -6.84 3.00 24.21
C LYS A 138 -5.94 3.27 22.98
N GLY A 139 -4.74 3.83 23.13
CA GLY A 139 -3.84 4.22 22.04
C GLY A 139 -3.35 3.04 21.21
N SER A 140 -3.33 1.82 21.75
CA SER A 140 -3.05 0.62 20.95
C SER A 140 -4.21 0.21 20.04
N ASP A 141 -5.45 0.63 20.31
CA ASP A 141 -6.63 0.03 19.67
C ASP A 141 -7.79 1.01 19.42
N ALA A 142 -7.54 2.31 19.46
CA ALA A 142 -8.53 3.34 19.17
C ALA A 142 -8.64 3.60 17.66
N SER A 143 -9.82 4.08 17.24
CA SER A 143 -9.99 4.53 15.87
C SER A 143 -9.18 5.81 15.61
N VAL A 144 -8.89 6.09 14.34
CA VAL A 144 -8.28 7.37 13.95
C VAL A 144 -9.14 8.54 14.42
N ALA A 145 -10.47 8.46 14.26
CA ALA A 145 -11.37 9.53 14.69
C ALA A 145 -11.28 9.80 16.19
N ASP A 146 -11.21 8.76 17.02
CA ASP A 146 -11.11 8.90 18.47
C ASP A 146 -9.81 9.59 18.87
N VAL A 147 -8.67 9.13 18.33
CA VAL A 147 -7.37 9.70 18.65
C VAL A 147 -7.27 11.14 18.17
N ILE A 148 -7.68 11.44 16.93
CA ILE A 148 -7.62 12.80 16.40
C ILE A 148 -8.54 13.75 17.16
N SER A 149 -9.76 13.31 17.53
CA SER A 149 -10.70 14.13 18.30
C SER A 149 -10.20 14.42 19.71
N ASP A 150 -9.70 13.39 20.39
CA ASP A 150 -9.24 13.49 21.78
C ASP A 150 -7.91 14.25 21.89
N ARG A 151 -6.95 13.93 21.00
CA ARG A 151 -5.58 14.42 21.07
C ARG A 151 -5.42 15.81 20.44
N LEU A 152 -6.04 16.01 19.28
CA LEU A 152 -5.95 17.26 18.55
C LEU A 152 -7.28 18.01 18.70
N HIS A 153 -8.20 17.83 17.75
CA HIS A 153 -9.46 18.53 17.73
C HIS A 153 -10.49 17.77 16.85
N PRO A 154 -11.78 17.68 17.25
CA PRO A 154 -12.80 16.94 16.51
C PRO A 154 -12.96 17.38 15.04
N ASN A 155 -12.91 18.68 14.77
CA ASN A 155 -12.99 19.21 13.40
C ASN A 155 -11.89 18.69 12.45
N LEU A 156 -10.73 18.26 12.97
CA LEU A 156 -9.66 17.72 12.14
C LEU A 156 -9.97 16.32 11.63
N VAL A 157 -10.90 15.60 12.26
CA VAL A 157 -11.36 14.29 11.77
C VAL A 157 -11.89 14.40 10.35
N ASN A 158 -12.53 15.52 10.00
CA ASN A 158 -13.06 15.72 8.65
C ASN A 158 -11.93 15.79 7.60
N LEU A 159 -10.89 16.59 7.85
CA LEU A 159 -9.72 16.68 6.96
C LEU A 159 -9.00 15.32 6.85
N VAL A 160 -8.80 14.64 7.99
CA VAL A 160 -8.17 13.31 8.01
C VAL A 160 -9.03 12.27 7.27
N SER A 161 -10.36 12.34 7.38
CA SER A 161 -11.26 11.45 6.64
C SER A 161 -11.08 11.56 5.13
N ALA A 162 -10.87 12.76 4.60
CA ALA A 162 -10.60 12.98 3.17
C ALA A 162 -9.38 12.15 2.73
N VAL A 163 -8.29 12.24 3.50
CA VAL A 163 -7.04 11.50 3.23
C VAL A 163 -7.28 9.99 3.27
N LEU A 164 -8.02 9.50 4.27
CA LEU A 164 -8.30 8.06 4.41
C LEU A 164 -9.26 7.53 3.33
N HIS A 165 -10.17 8.35 2.82
CA HIS A 165 -10.95 7.99 1.63
C HIS A 165 -10.03 7.82 0.41
N GLY A 166 -8.99 8.66 0.27
CA GLY A 166 -8.03 8.58 -0.83
C GLY A 166 -7.06 7.40 -0.77
N ILE A 167 -6.73 6.89 0.42
CA ILE A 167 -5.75 5.79 0.58
C ILE A 167 -6.45 4.44 0.82
N TYR A 168 -7.44 4.41 1.71
CA TYR A 168 -8.10 3.19 2.17
C TYR A 168 -9.53 3.04 1.67
N ALA A 169 -10.09 4.06 1.02
CA ALA A 169 -11.54 4.15 0.76
C ALA A 169 -12.35 3.89 2.04
N GLY A 170 -11.79 4.23 3.20
CA GLY A 170 -12.16 3.65 4.49
C GLY A 170 -12.74 4.64 5.46
N ASN A 171 -13.45 4.12 6.46
CA ASN A 171 -14.13 4.92 7.47
C ASN A 171 -13.17 5.32 8.61
N VAL A 172 -12.94 6.63 8.80
CA VAL A 172 -12.03 7.14 9.85
C VAL A 172 -12.46 6.75 11.26
N GLN A 173 -13.75 6.43 11.48
CA GLN A 173 -14.28 5.94 12.75
C GLN A 173 -13.98 4.46 13.04
N THR A 174 -13.56 3.68 12.05
CA THR A 174 -13.28 2.25 12.24
C THR A 174 -11.82 1.89 12.05
N LEU A 175 -11.10 2.65 11.22
CA LEU A 175 -9.67 2.44 10.97
C LEU A 175 -8.86 2.70 12.24
N GLY A 176 -7.95 1.79 12.58
CA GLY A 176 -7.15 1.82 13.82
C GLY A 176 -5.98 2.78 13.71
N PHE A 177 -5.81 3.68 14.68
CA PHE A 177 -4.83 4.76 14.59
C PHE A 177 -3.38 4.26 14.47
N ASN A 178 -2.98 3.26 15.26
CA ASN A 178 -1.62 2.71 15.24
C ASN A 178 -1.28 1.95 13.95
N ALA A 179 -2.27 1.31 13.31
CA ALA A 179 -2.07 0.61 12.05
C ALA A 179 -1.94 1.58 10.88
N ILE A 180 -2.70 2.69 10.90
CA ILE A 180 -2.70 3.68 9.82
C ILE A 180 -1.58 4.72 9.98
N PHE A 181 -1.28 5.14 11.21
CA PHE A 181 -0.29 6.16 11.53
C PHE A 181 0.74 5.67 12.57
N PRO A 182 1.49 4.59 12.29
CA PRO A 182 2.42 3.99 13.24
C PRO A 182 3.48 4.99 13.73
N GLN A 183 3.98 5.86 12.84
CA GLN A 183 4.93 6.91 13.22
C GLN A 183 4.33 7.94 14.19
N LEU A 184 3.06 8.31 14.02
CA LEU A 184 2.41 9.28 14.91
C LEU A 184 2.07 8.66 16.27
N ASP A 185 1.71 7.38 16.28
CA ASP A 185 1.56 6.60 17.52
C ASP A 185 2.90 6.50 18.28
N TYR A 186 4.00 6.23 17.57
CA TYR A 186 5.34 6.28 18.15
C TYR A 186 5.64 7.66 18.77
N TYR A 187 5.37 8.75 18.05
CA TYR A 187 5.56 10.10 18.57
C TYR A 187 4.74 10.37 19.84
N MET A 188 3.48 9.95 19.87
CA MET A 188 2.65 10.06 21.07
C MET A 188 3.23 9.30 22.26
N LYS A 189 3.66 8.05 22.06
CA LYS A 189 4.17 7.18 23.12
C LYS A 189 5.52 7.67 23.67
N GLN A 190 6.43 8.10 22.79
CA GLN A 190 7.80 8.45 23.19
C GLN A 190 7.98 9.91 23.58
N HIS A 191 7.24 10.84 22.96
CA HIS A 191 7.39 12.28 23.18
C HIS A 191 6.19 12.90 23.89
N GLY A 192 5.25 12.06 24.30
CA GLY A 192 4.06 12.44 25.04
C GLY A 192 3.00 13.16 24.20
N GLY A 193 3.21 13.36 22.89
CA GLY A 193 2.30 14.02 21.95
C GLY A 193 2.77 14.01 20.48
N ILE A 194 1.84 14.14 19.54
CA ILE A 194 2.09 14.10 18.09
C ILE A 194 2.96 15.29 17.65
N VAL A 195 2.55 16.51 18.00
CA VAL A 195 3.23 17.76 17.63
C VAL A 195 4.62 17.81 18.23
N ARG A 196 4.74 17.45 19.52
CA ARG A 196 6.04 17.39 20.21
C ARG A 196 6.99 16.40 19.54
N GLY A 197 6.50 15.21 19.17
CA GLY A 197 7.31 14.22 18.46
C GLY A 197 7.67 14.63 17.04
N MET A 198 6.78 15.31 16.31
CA MET A 198 7.10 15.91 15.01
C MET A 198 8.20 16.97 15.13
N LEU A 199 8.10 17.90 16.09
CA LEU A 199 9.13 18.93 16.32
C LEU A 199 10.47 18.30 16.72
N TYR A 200 10.45 17.26 17.57
CA TYR A 200 11.64 16.51 17.93
C TYR A 200 12.29 15.83 16.71
N SER A 201 11.49 15.17 15.87
CA SER A 201 11.94 14.52 14.63
C SER A 201 12.55 15.52 13.66
N MET A 202 11.89 16.67 13.45
CA MET A 202 12.42 17.77 12.66
C MET A 202 13.77 18.26 13.20
N ARG A 203 13.89 18.46 14.52
CA ARG A 203 15.17 18.88 15.14
C ARG A 203 16.27 17.84 14.97
N ARG A 204 15.97 16.53 15.04
CA ARG A 204 16.98 15.48 14.80
C ARG A 204 17.39 15.35 13.34
N ALA A 205 16.48 15.60 12.40
CA ALA A 205 16.82 15.62 10.99
C ALA A 205 17.90 16.68 10.68
N TRP A 206 17.96 17.77 11.44
CA TRP A 206 19.06 18.76 11.36
C TRP A 206 20.41 18.21 11.84
N TYR A 207 20.40 17.20 12.72
CA TYR A 207 21.58 16.50 13.21
C TYR A 207 21.87 15.21 12.43
N ASP A 208 21.39 15.07 11.19
CA ASP A 208 21.54 13.88 10.36
C ASP A 208 21.02 12.59 11.03
N GLU A 209 19.96 12.64 11.84
CA GLU A 209 19.33 11.47 12.46
C GLU A 209 17.84 11.40 12.15
N VAL A 210 17.35 10.19 11.84
CA VAL A 210 15.92 9.91 11.62
C VAL A 210 15.51 8.66 12.37
N VAL A 211 14.26 8.66 12.84
CA VAL A 211 13.67 7.52 13.52
C VAL A 211 12.74 6.80 12.55
N LEU A 212 13.03 5.53 12.26
CA LEU A 212 12.31 4.71 11.30
C LEU A 212 11.84 3.40 11.94
N PRO A 213 10.76 2.78 11.43
CA PRO A 213 10.43 1.41 11.77
C PRO A 213 11.60 0.47 11.49
N TRP A 214 11.82 -0.53 12.34
CA TRP A 214 12.92 -1.48 12.19
C TRP A 214 12.90 -2.21 10.84
N HIS A 215 11.73 -2.68 10.41
CA HIS A 215 11.57 -3.35 9.11
C HIS A 215 11.92 -2.45 7.91
N ASP A 216 11.71 -1.14 8.02
CA ASP A 216 12.10 -0.20 6.96
C ASP A 216 13.62 -0.09 6.85
N VAL A 217 14.32 -0.09 7.98
CA VAL A 217 15.79 -0.11 8.02
C VAL A 217 16.33 -1.40 7.40
N LEU A 218 15.75 -2.56 7.75
CA LEU A 218 16.14 -3.85 7.16
C LEU A 218 15.94 -3.86 5.64
N THR A 219 14.80 -3.34 5.17
CA THR A 219 14.51 -3.22 3.74
C THR A 219 15.57 -2.37 3.04
N MET A 220 15.89 -1.19 3.59
CA MET A 220 16.88 -0.28 3.01
C MET A 220 18.30 -0.88 3.00
N GLN A 221 18.69 -1.60 4.07
CA GLN A 221 19.97 -2.28 4.13
C GLN A 221 20.07 -3.39 3.08
N GLN A 222 19.01 -4.19 2.90
CA GLN A 222 19.01 -5.24 1.88
C GLN A 222 19.17 -4.64 0.48
N ILE A 223 18.36 -3.63 0.14
CA ILE A 223 18.43 -2.98 -1.17
C ILE A 223 19.84 -2.47 -1.44
N THR A 224 20.50 -1.93 -0.42
CA THR A 224 21.89 -1.47 -0.52
C THR A 224 22.85 -2.62 -0.81
N ARG A 225 22.73 -3.75 -0.09
CA ARG A 225 23.55 -4.95 -0.32
C ARG A 225 23.34 -5.55 -1.70
N ASP A 226 22.09 -5.70 -2.12
CA ASP A 226 21.74 -6.25 -3.44
C ASP A 226 22.30 -5.39 -4.56
N TRP A 227 22.29 -4.08 -4.37
CA TRP A 227 22.87 -3.12 -5.29
C TRP A 227 24.41 -3.23 -5.33
N GLU A 228 25.08 -3.26 -4.17
CA GLU A 228 26.54 -3.40 -4.06
C GLU A 228 27.02 -4.71 -4.71
N ALA A 229 26.35 -5.83 -4.45
CA ALA A 229 26.69 -7.13 -5.02
C ALA A 229 26.61 -7.17 -6.56
N ARG A 230 25.75 -6.32 -7.15
CA ARG A 230 25.53 -6.26 -8.61
C ARG A 230 26.35 -5.18 -9.29
N ARG A 231 26.89 -4.21 -8.54
CA ARG A 231 27.82 -3.19 -9.05
C ARG A 231 29.00 -3.83 -9.79
N ASP A 232 29.43 -5.01 -9.34
CA ASP A 232 30.55 -5.75 -9.90
C ASP A 232 30.18 -6.60 -11.14
N GLN A 233 28.89 -6.76 -11.48
CA GLN A 233 28.40 -7.66 -12.54
C GLN A 233 28.10 -7.00 -13.92
N ARG A 234 28.61 -5.78 -14.18
CA ARG A 234 28.67 -5.04 -15.47
C ARG A 234 27.37 -4.52 -16.12
N ILE A 235 27.44 -3.27 -16.61
CA ILE A 235 27.09 -2.79 -17.98
C ILE A 235 28.11 -1.68 -18.37
N GLU A 236 28.66 -1.73 -19.60
CA GLU A 236 29.52 -0.69 -20.21
C GLU A 236 28.69 0.46 -20.85
N GLY A 237 29.12 1.72 -20.68
CA GLY A 237 28.76 2.86 -21.55
C GLY A 237 27.51 3.70 -21.22
N HIS A 238 27.30 4.78 -22.01
CA HIS A 238 26.30 5.86 -21.88
C HIS A 238 24.86 5.45 -21.50
N ARG A 239 24.43 4.23 -21.85
CA ARG A 239 23.10 3.71 -21.48
C ARG A 239 22.90 3.56 -19.97
N MET A 240 23.98 3.38 -19.21
CA MET A 240 23.93 3.35 -17.74
C MET A 240 23.61 4.73 -17.15
N GLU A 241 24.17 5.80 -17.74
CA GLU A 241 23.93 7.18 -17.30
C GLU A 241 22.46 7.56 -17.46
N GLU A 242 21.86 7.23 -18.61
CA GLU A 242 20.45 7.50 -18.91
C GLU A 242 19.49 6.74 -17.96
N ARG A 243 19.72 5.43 -17.75
CA ARG A 243 18.90 4.62 -16.82
C ARG A 243 18.99 5.14 -15.39
N THR A 244 20.19 5.53 -14.98
CA THR A 244 20.45 6.10 -13.67
C THR A 244 19.75 7.45 -13.52
N ALA A 245 19.82 8.32 -14.53
CA ALA A 245 19.12 9.60 -14.55
C ALA A 245 17.59 9.42 -14.45
N ALA A 246 17.00 8.45 -15.13
CA ALA A 246 15.57 8.16 -15.06
C ALA A 246 15.14 7.71 -13.64
N LEU A 247 15.92 6.87 -12.97
CA LEU A 247 15.67 6.48 -11.57
C LEU A 247 15.81 7.66 -10.60
N GLN A 248 16.84 8.51 -10.80
CA GLN A 248 17.00 9.71 -10.01
C GLN A 248 15.83 10.69 -10.20
N ALA A 249 15.34 10.85 -11.44
CA ALA A 249 14.17 11.66 -11.74
C ALA A 249 12.92 11.11 -11.04
N ALA A 250 12.69 9.79 -11.09
CA ALA A 250 11.58 9.16 -10.37
C ALA A 250 11.72 9.33 -8.85
N LYS A 251 12.92 9.20 -8.29
CA LYS A 251 13.20 9.41 -6.86
C LYS A 251 12.88 10.84 -6.39
N ARG A 252 13.07 11.84 -7.26
CA ARG A 252 12.80 13.26 -6.99
C ARG A 252 11.40 13.70 -7.40
N SER A 253 10.61 12.80 -7.99
CA SER A 253 9.24 13.11 -8.43
C SER A 253 8.24 13.14 -7.27
N SER A 254 7.13 13.83 -7.47
CA SER A 254 5.99 13.77 -6.54
C SER A 254 5.26 12.43 -6.64
N VAL A 255 5.08 11.95 -7.87
CA VAL A 255 4.52 10.67 -8.27
C VAL A 255 5.13 10.26 -9.61
N TYR A 256 5.09 8.96 -9.91
CA TYR A 256 5.49 8.41 -11.20
C TYR A 256 4.60 7.23 -11.62
N SER A 257 4.64 6.89 -12.90
CA SER A 257 4.04 5.68 -13.48
C SER A 257 4.87 5.26 -14.70
N PHE A 258 4.27 4.51 -15.64
CA PHE A 258 4.94 4.05 -16.85
C PHE A 258 4.19 4.49 -18.13
N LYS A 259 4.91 4.60 -19.25
CA LYS A 259 4.42 5.11 -20.53
C LYS A 259 3.16 4.39 -21.06
N LYS A 260 3.04 3.09 -20.82
CA LYS A 260 1.92 2.22 -21.22
C LYS A 260 1.09 1.76 -20.02
N GLY A 261 1.21 2.45 -18.88
CA GLY A 261 0.45 2.18 -17.68
C GLY A 261 1.16 1.31 -16.66
N ILE A 262 0.66 1.34 -15.43
CA ILE A 262 1.28 0.67 -14.29
C ILE A 262 1.29 -0.86 -14.43
N GLN A 263 0.46 -1.43 -15.31
CA GLN A 263 0.50 -2.85 -15.65
C GLN A 263 1.83 -3.30 -16.27
N GLN A 264 2.64 -2.39 -16.84
CA GLN A 264 3.99 -2.73 -17.29
C GLN A 264 4.86 -3.35 -16.19
N LEU A 265 4.62 -2.99 -14.92
CA LEU A 265 5.38 -3.54 -13.80
C LEU A 265 5.14 -5.05 -13.61
N PRO A 266 3.90 -5.53 -13.34
CA PRO A 266 3.65 -6.97 -13.24
C PRO A 266 3.89 -7.71 -14.57
N ASP A 267 3.61 -7.10 -15.73
CA ASP A 267 3.87 -7.74 -17.03
C ASP A 267 5.36 -8.04 -17.22
N LYS A 268 6.23 -7.09 -16.84
CA LYS A 268 7.68 -7.29 -16.91
C LYS A 268 8.18 -8.30 -15.88
N MET A 269 7.60 -8.32 -14.68
CA MET A 269 7.90 -9.36 -13.68
C MET A 269 7.57 -10.75 -14.24
N GLU A 270 6.39 -10.92 -14.85
CA GLU A 270 6.00 -12.17 -15.50
C GLU A 270 7.00 -12.56 -16.61
N GLU A 271 7.33 -11.63 -17.49
CA GLU A 271 8.29 -11.84 -18.58
C GLU A 271 9.65 -12.33 -18.06
N VAL A 272 10.18 -11.71 -17.00
CA VAL A 272 11.46 -12.08 -16.39
C VAL A 272 11.37 -13.45 -15.72
N LEU A 273 10.31 -13.70 -14.94
CA LEU A 273 10.14 -14.97 -14.23
C LEU A 273 9.93 -16.15 -15.18
N ARG A 274 9.19 -15.99 -16.28
CA ARG A 274 9.00 -17.05 -17.28
C ARG A 274 10.27 -17.43 -18.03
N ARG A 275 11.28 -16.55 -18.06
CA ARG A 275 12.59 -16.86 -18.67
C ARG A 275 13.48 -17.70 -17.76
N ASP A 276 13.21 -17.71 -16.46
CA ASP A 276 13.97 -18.51 -15.52
C ASP A 276 13.45 -19.96 -15.54
N PRO A 277 14.27 -20.93 -15.97
CA PRO A 277 13.84 -22.33 -16.04
C PRO A 277 13.54 -22.96 -14.67
N GLN A 278 13.91 -22.30 -13.57
CA GLN A 278 13.62 -22.77 -12.21
C GLN A 278 12.27 -22.28 -11.68
N VAL A 279 11.60 -21.36 -12.39
CA VAL A 279 10.32 -20.78 -11.99
C VAL A 279 9.18 -21.39 -12.81
N SER A 280 8.17 -21.94 -12.13
CA SER A 280 6.90 -22.34 -12.76
C SER A 280 5.82 -21.29 -12.50
N ILE A 281 5.03 -20.96 -13.53
CA ILE A 281 3.88 -20.04 -13.41
C ILE A 281 2.67 -20.68 -14.06
N GLU A 282 1.63 -20.88 -13.26
CA GLU A 282 0.37 -21.50 -13.67
C GLU A 282 -0.80 -20.54 -13.41
N THR A 283 -1.38 -20.03 -14.50
CA THR A 283 -2.59 -19.20 -14.49
C THR A 283 -3.84 -20.06 -14.68
N GLY A 284 -5.00 -19.55 -14.25
CA GLY A 284 -6.25 -20.34 -14.21
C GLY A 284 -6.23 -21.48 -13.19
N CYS A 285 -5.26 -21.47 -12.26
CA CYS A 285 -5.02 -22.53 -11.28
C CYS A 285 -5.41 -22.03 -9.88
N SER A 286 -6.63 -22.36 -9.45
CA SER A 286 -7.10 -22.05 -8.10
C SER A 286 -6.52 -23.06 -7.09
N VAL A 287 -6.08 -22.55 -5.94
CA VAL A 287 -5.81 -23.37 -4.76
C VAL A 287 -7.11 -23.60 -4.01
N SER A 288 -7.38 -24.82 -3.57
CA SER A 288 -8.58 -25.19 -2.79
C SER A 288 -8.26 -25.56 -1.34
N SER A 289 -7.04 -26.01 -1.04
CA SER A 289 -6.63 -26.28 0.34
C SER A 289 -5.12 -26.23 0.56
N ILE A 290 -4.70 -25.99 1.80
CA ILE A 290 -3.31 -26.04 2.26
C ILE A 290 -3.23 -26.76 3.61
N HIS A 291 -2.48 -27.85 3.67
CA HIS A 291 -2.31 -28.68 4.87
C HIS A 291 -0.85 -28.94 5.20
N VAL A 292 -0.56 -29.24 6.46
CA VAL A 292 0.75 -29.77 6.85
C VAL A 292 0.83 -31.22 6.38
N ASP A 293 1.91 -31.56 5.70
CA ASP A 293 2.17 -32.95 5.32
C ASP A 293 2.58 -33.76 6.56
N GLY A 294 1.71 -34.70 6.97
CA GLY A 294 1.98 -35.63 8.07
C GLY A 294 2.61 -36.96 7.64
N THR A 295 2.77 -37.20 6.33
CA THR A 295 3.17 -38.49 5.77
C THR A 295 4.66 -38.57 5.42
N HIS A 296 5.27 -37.45 5.04
CA HIS A 296 6.70 -37.38 4.77
C HIS A 296 7.44 -36.74 5.96
N GLY A 297 8.38 -37.50 6.57
CA GLY A 297 9.14 -37.08 7.77
C GLY A 297 9.97 -35.79 7.63
N CYS A 298 10.01 -35.18 6.44
CA CYS A 298 10.65 -33.91 6.14
C CYS A 298 9.80 -32.69 6.55
N GLY A 299 8.49 -32.86 6.78
CA GLY A 299 7.53 -31.81 7.12
C GLY A 299 7.43 -30.74 6.03
N GLY A 300 6.51 -30.89 5.08
CA GLY A 300 6.17 -29.86 4.09
C GLY A 300 4.72 -29.44 4.17
N LEU A 301 4.23 -28.83 3.10
CA LEU A 301 2.84 -28.42 2.93
C LEU A 301 2.25 -29.10 1.68
N LEU A 302 1.09 -29.72 1.86
CA LEU A 302 0.27 -30.26 0.77
C LEU A 302 -0.70 -29.17 0.32
N VAL A 303 -0.67 -28.86 -0.98
CA VAL A 303 -1.52 -27.85 -1.62
C VAL A 303 -2.37 -28.53 -2.68
N LYS A 304 -3.69 -28.47 -2.51
CA LYS A 304 -4.65 -28.96 -3.51
C LYS A 304 -5.00 -27.86 -4.49
N THR A 305 -4.96 -28.16 -5.79
CA THR A 305 -5.23 -27.22 -6.88
C THR A 305 -6.33 -27.73 -7.83
N GLY A 306 -6.92 -26.79 -8.59
CA GLY A 306 -8.03 -27.04 -9.53
C GLY A 306 -9.41 -26.71 -8.93
N ALA A 307 -10.44 -26.65 -9.80
CA ALA A 307 -11.79 -26.24 -9.40
C ALA A 307 -12.41 -27.15 -8.31
N ASN A 308 -12.00 -28.42 -8.26
CA ASN A 308 -12.45 -29.40 -7.25
C ASN A 308 -11.29 -29.97 -6.39
N GLY A 309 -10.09 -29.37 -6.43
CA GLY A 309 -8.93 -29.90 -5.68
C GLY A 309 -8.38 -31.24 -6.20
N GLU A 310 -8.46 -31.47 -7.50
CA GLU A 310 -8.15 -32.75 -8.16
C GLU A 310 -6.66 -33.08 -8.16
N THR A 311 -5.78 -32.08 -8.01
CA THR A 311 -4.33 -32.27 -8.00
C THR A 311 -3.75 -31.89 -6.65
N GLU A 312 -3.05 -32.83 -6.01
CA GLU A 312 -2.31 -32.58 -4.77
C GLU A 312 -0.82 -32.41 -5.07
N ARG A 313 -0.22 -31.38 -4.48
CA ARG A 313 1.18 -31.01 -4.70
C ARG A 313 1.89 -30.74 -3.39
N HIS A 314 3.13 -31.19 -3.30
CA HIS A 314 3.95 -31.00 -2.11
C HIS A 314 4.91 -29.83 -2.28
N PHE A 315 4.94 -28.92 -1.31
CA PHE A 315 5.85 -27.78 -1.23
C PHE A 315 6.57 -27.75 0.11
N THR A 316 7.84 -27.33 0.14
CA THR A 316 8.56 -27.19 1.41
C THR A 316 8.03 -25.99 2.22
N HIS A 317 7.69 -24.91 1.51
CA HIS A 317 7.16 -23.66 2.06
C HIS A 317 6.10 -23.10 1.10
N VAL A 318 5.15 -22.35 1.64
CA VAL A 318 4.13 -21.61 0.90
C VAL A 318 4.16 -20.15 1.36
N ILE A 319 4.25 -19.23 0.41
CA ILE A 319 4.00 -17.81 0.65
C ILE A 319 2.58 -17.51 0.16
N SER A 320 1.69 -17.16 1.09
CA SER A 320 0.34 -16.73 0.75
C SER A 320 0.31 -15.24 0.46
N THR A 321 -0.03 -14.89 -0.78
CA THR A 321 -0.20 -13.51 -1.28
C THR A 321 -1.66 -13.15 -1.59
N ILE A 322 -2.60 -14.06 -1.30
CA ILE A 322 -4.03 -13.92 -1.57
C ILE A 322 -4.74 -13.12 -0.46
N PRO A 323 -5.98 -12.64 -0.70
CA PRO A 323 -6.77 -11.99 0.35
C PRO A 323 -6.92 -12.87 1.59
N SER A 324 -6.80 -12.28 2.77
CA SER A 324 -6.82 -13.02 4.04
C SER A 324 -8.09 -13.84 4.25
N THR A 325 -9.25 -13.32 3.82
CA THR A 325 -10.53 -14.04 3.90
C THR A 325 -10.50 -15.34 3.12
N ASN A 326 -9.96 -15.31 1.90
CA ASN A 326 -9.81 -16.48 1.04
C ASN A 326 -8.83 -17.47 1.67
N LEU A 327 -7.69 -17.00 2.19
CA LEU A 327 -6.75 -17.87 2.92
C LEU A 327 -7.44 -18.59 4.09
N GLY A 328 -8.26 -17.88 4.86
CA GLY A 328 -9.00 -18.48 5.98
C GLY A 328 -9.96 -19.61 5.56
N GLU A 329 -10.45 -19.59 4.32
CA GLU A 329 -11.23 -20.68 3.74
C GLU A 329 -10.34 -21.86 3.33
N LEU A 330 -9.19 -21.59 2.68
CA LEU A 330 -8.25 -22.63 2.23
C LEU A 330 -7.58 -23.41 3.35
N LEU A 331 -7.31 -22.78 4.50
CA LEU A 331 -6.71 -23.47 5.65
C LEU A 331 -7.71 -24.37 6.39
N CYS A 332 -8.99 -24.37 5.99
CA CYS A 332 -10.10 -25.00 6.70
C CYS A 332 -11.10 -25.69 5.75
N SER A 333 -10.66 -26.16 4.58
CA SER A 333 -11.55 -26.75 3.57
C SER A 333 -11.82 -28.26 3.75
N ASP A 334 -11.01 -28.99 4.52
CA ASP A 334 -11.29 -30.40 4.84
C ASP A 334 -12.05 -30.51 6.18
N HIS A 335 -13.24 -31.13 6.12
CA HIS A 335 -14.21 -31.35 7.20
C HIS A 335 -13.73 -32.21 8.38
N ILE A 336 -12.46 -32.59 8.44
CA ILE A 336 -12.01 -33.66 9.34
C ILE A 336 -11.83 -33.20 10.79
N ASP A 337 -11.55 -31.94 11.11
CA ASP A 337 -11.23 -31.57 12.51
C ASP A 337 -11.39 -30.07 12.90
N ILE A 338 -12.26 -29.28 12.24
CA ILE A 338 -12.43 -27.84 12.63
C ILE A 338 -13.10 -27.69 14.01
N ASP A 339 -13.92 -28.66 14.40
CA ASP A 339 -14.54 -28.67 15.72
C ASP A 339 -13.53 -29.01 16.84
N THR A 340 -12.43 -29.71 16.53
CA THR A 340 -11.42 -30.19 17.50
C THR A 340 -10.13 -29.37 17.49
N ASP A 341 -9.72 -28.76 16.36
CA ASP A 341 -8.49 -27.97 16.25
C ASP A 341 -8.72 -26.48 16.55
N GLU A 342 -8.46 -26.10 17.81
CA GLU A 342 -8.56 -24.73 18.30
C GLU A 342 -7.67 -23.74 17.54
N ALA A 343 -6.46 -24.15 17.12
CA ALA A 343 -5.53 -23.29 16.41
C ALA A 343 -6.03 -22.94 15.00
N SER A 344 -6.59 -23.91 14.26
CA SER A 344 -7.26 -23.64 12.97
C SER A 344 -8.38 -22.61 13.12
N ARG A 345 -9.21 -22.78 14.16
CA ARG A 345 -10.37 -21.94 14.41
C ARG A 345 -9.95 -20.51 14.72
N GLU A 346 -8.90 -20.34 15.52
CA GLU A 346 -8.34 -19.02 15.83
C GLU A 346 -7.75 -18.36 14.58
N ILE A 347 -6.93 -19.07 13.80
CA ILE A 347 -6.34 -18.56 12.55
C ILE A 347 -7.45 -18.10 11.59
N LYS A 348 -8.46 -18.95 11.33
CA LYS A 348 -9.58 -18.63 10.46
C LYS A 348 -10.34 -17.41 10.95
N LYS A 349 -10.65 -17.35 12.26
CA LYS A 349 -11.34 -16.21 12.86
C LYS A 349 -10.57 -14.91 12.66
N ILE A 350 -9.26 -14.91 12.87
CA ILE A 350 -8.44 -13.70 12.69
C ILE A 350 -8.41 -13.27 11.21
N LEU A 351 -8.20 -14.23 10.30
CA LEU A 351 -8.17 -13.98 8.86
C LEU A 351 -9.50 -13.42 8.32
N GLN A 352 -10.64 -13.89 8.86
CA GLN A 352 -11.97 -13.41 8.50
C GLN A 352 -12.31 -12.02 9.06
N LEU A 353 -11.60 -11.55 10.09
CA LEU A 353 -11.79 -10.20 10.64
C LEU A 353 -11.13 -9.10 9.79
N ASN A 354 -10.25 -9.47 8.87
CA ASN A 354 -9.61 -8.55 7.94
C ASN A 354 -10.58 -8.20 6.81
N ARG A 355 -11.43 -7.20 7.08
CA ARG A 355 -12.43 -6.71 6.14
C ARG A 355 -11.80 -6.03 4.94
N THR A 356 -12.53 -6.02 3.84
CA THR A 356 -12.18 -5.30 2.61
C THR A 356 -13.40 -4.50 2.15
N VAL A 357 -13.17 -3.45 1.35
CA VAL A 357 -14.25 -2.66 0.75
C VAL A 357 -14.28 -2.80 -0.77
N ASN A 358 -15.45 -2.51 -1.34
CA ASN A 358 -15.67 -2.42 -2.78
C ASN A 358 -15.47 -0.98 -3.24
N VAL A 359 -14.76 -0.78 -4.35
CA VAL A 359 -14.57 0.53 -4.98
C VAL A 359 -14.87 0.44 -6.45
N MET A 360 -15.64 1.37 -6.98
CA MET A 360 -15.79 1.53 -8.42
C MET A 360 -14.87 2.65 -8.92
N VAL A 361 -14.05 2.32 -9.91
CA VAL A 361 -13.19 3.25 -10.62
C VAL A 361 -13.88 3.64 -11.92
N VAL A 362 -14.23 4.91 -12.08
CA VAL A 362 -14.89 5.41 -13.29
C VAL A 362 -13.96 6.38 -13.99
N ASN A 363 -13.39 5.95 -15.11
CA ASN A 363 -12.55 6.76 -15.98
C ASN A 363 -13.44 7.46 -17.01
N LEU A 364 -13.21 8.76 -17.23
CA LEU A 364 -13.89 9.57 -18.22
C LEU A 364 -12.86 10.39 -18.99
N TRP A 365 -12.98 10.41 -20.32
CA TRP A 365 -12.16 11.24 -21.18
C TRP A 365 -13.03 12.16 -22.03
N PHE A 366 -12.61 13.42 -22.11
CA PHE A 366 -13.25 14.49 -22.86
C PHE A 366 -12.25 15.05 -23.87
N ALA A 367 -12.70 15.29 -25.10
CA ALA A 367 -11.87 15.91 -26.13
C ALA A 367 -11.48 17.37 -25.80
N GLU A 368 -12.22 18.03 -24.92
CA GLU A 368 -11.95 19.41 -24.48
C GLU A 368 -10.72 19.49 -23.54
N LEU A 369 -9.76 20.36 -23.84
CA LEU A 369 -8.49 20.48 -23.10
C LEU A 369 -8.58 21.29 -21.80
N HIS A 370 -9.53 22.22 -21.73
CA HIS A 370 -9.65 23.21 -20.65
C HIS A 370 -10.97 23.07 -19.89
N LEU A 371 -11.40 21.82 -19.70
CA LEU A 371 -12.66 21.52 -19.02
C LEU A 371 -12.62 21.81 -17.52
N LEU A 372 -11.44 21.73 -16.91
CA LEU A 372 -11.23 22.02 -15.49
C LEU A 372 -10.95 23.50 -15.25
N SER A 373 -11.67 24.10 -14.29
CA SER A 373 -11.45 25.48 -13.82
C SER A 373 -10.23 25.64 -12.91
N VAL A 374 -9.67 24.52 -12.43
CA VAL A 374 -8.49 24.48 -11.55
C VAL A 374 -7.49 23.46 -12.05
N LYS A 375 -6.22 23.66 -11.69
CA LYS A 375 -5.13 22.70 -11.94
C LYS A 375 -4.70 22.02 -10.66
N GLY A 376 -4.44 20.72 -10.71
CA GLY A 376 -3.96 19.97 -9.56
C GLY A 376 -4.02 18.45 -9.72
N PHE A 377 -3.71 17.72 -8.64
CA PHE A 377 -3.81 16.25 -8.67
C PHE A 377 -5.26 15.78 -8.75
N GLY A 378 -6.16 16.55 -8.16
CA GLY A 378 -7.55 16.18 -7.93
C GLY A 378 -8.04 16.65 -6.57
N TYR A 379 -9.18 16.09 -6.14
CA TYR A 379 -9.79 16.42 -4.87
C TYR A 379 -10.37 15.20 -4.15
N LEU A 380 -10.47 15.31 -2.84
CA LEU A 380 -11.08 14.31 -1.97
C LEU A 380 -12.37 14.86 -1.35
N ILE A 381 -13.32 13.98 -1.10
CA ILE A 381 -14.62 14.33 -0.51
C ILE A 381 -14.63 13.80 0.93
N PRO A 382 -14.58 14.68 1.94
CA PRO A 382 -14.48 14.27 3.33
C PRO A 382 -15.85 13.81 3.88
N LYS A 383 -15.85 13.13 5.03
CA LYS A 383 -17.04 12.47 5.60
C LYS A 383 -18.18 13.43 5.95
N ASP A 384 -17.86 14.66 6.37
CA ASP A 384 -18.87 15.64 6.81
C ASP A 384 -19.38 16.50 5.64
N THR A 385 -19.08 16.11 4.39
CA THR A 385 -19.72 16.72 3.22
C THR A 385 -21.23 16.49 3.30
N PRO A 386 -22.07 17.53 3.16
CA PRO A 386 -23.52 17.39 3.25
C PRO A 386 -24.04 16.29 2.30
N ALA A 387 -25.01 15.49 2.74
CA ALA A 387 -25.52 14.36 1.94
C ALA A 387 -26.04 14.78 0.55
N GLY A 388 -26.66 15.96 0.43
CA GLY A 388 -27.09 16.51 -0.85
C GLY A 388 -25.94 16.91 -1.79
N GLN A 389 -24.73 17.08 -1.26
CA GLN A 389 -23.51 17.36 -2.01
C GLN A 389 -22.70 16.10 -2.32
N ASN A 390 -23.03 14.93 -1.79
CA ASN A 390 -22.38 13.67 -2.17
C ASN A 390 -23.34 12.46 -2.19
N PRO A 391 -24.51 12.53 -2.86
CA PRO A 391 -25.46 11.42 -2.89
C PRO A 391 -24.93 10.21 -3.67
N GLU A 392 -23.90 10.39 -4.50
CA GLU A 392 -23.29 9.33 -5.30
C GLU A 392 -22.29 8.46 -4.52
N CYS A 393 -22.03 8.76 -3.25
CA CYS A 393 -21.02 8.09 -2.42
C CYS A 393 -19.61 8.21 -3.02
N GLY A 394 -19.27 9.40 -3.50
CA GLY A 394 -17.94 9.71 -4.01
C GLY A 394 -16.88 9.78 -2.90
N LEU A 395 -15.70 9.27 -3.20
CA LEU A 395 -14.50 9.34 -2.36
C LEU A 395 -13.58 10.49 -2.79
N GLY A 396 -13.53 10.73 -4.10
CA GLY A 396 -12.71 11.79 -4.70
C GLY A 396 -12.62 11.65 -6.22
N VAL A 397 -11.97 12.63 -6.83
CA VAL A 397 -11.72 12.70 -8.28
C VAL A 397 -10.26 13.02 -8.53
N ILE A 398 -9.66 12.31 -9.47
CA ILE A 398 -8.28 12.50 -9.92
C ILE A 398 -8.33 13.21 -11.27
N PHE A 399 -7.47 14.22 -11.44
CA PHE A 399 -7.30 14.95 -12.69
C PHE A 399 -6.14 14.31 -13.45
N ASP A 400 -6.37 13.17 -14.09
CA ASP A 400 -5.32 12.33 -14.66
C ASP A 400 -4.45 13.09 -15.67
N SER A 401 -5.07 13.90 -16.54
CA SER A 401 -4.33 14.75 -17.51
C SER A 401 -3.44 15.81 -16.87
N ASP A 402 -3.69 16.19 -15.62
CA ASP A 402 -2.82 17.09 -14.85
C ASP A 402 -1.78 16.29 -14.05
N ALA A 403 -2.16 15.14 -13.50
CA ALA A 403 -1.34 14.33 -12.60
C ALA A 403 -0.15 13.68 -13.32
N LEU A 404 -0.37 13.11 -14.50
CA LEU A 404 0.67 12.47 -15.29
C LEU A 404 0.38 12.58 -16.79
N GLN A 405 1.33 13.10 -17.55
CA GLN A 405 1.21 13.28 -19.00
C GLN A 405 2.14 12.32 -19.74
N GLY A 406 1.81 12.01 -20.99
CA GLY A 406 2.63 11.18 -21.89
C GLY A 406 2.16 9.73 -22.08
N GLN A 407 1.03 9.34 -21.49
CA GLN A 407 0.44 8.01 -21.70
C GLN A 407 -0.56 7.98 -22.88
N ASP A 408 -1.23 9.10 -23.14
CA ASP A 408 -2.26 9.21 -24.17
C ASP A 408 -1.63 9.64 -25.50
N THR A 409 -2.13 9.14 -26.63
CA THR A 409 -1.66 9.54 -27.98
C THR A 409 -2.40 10.76 -28.51
N VAL A 410 -3.45 11.21 -27.81
CA VAL A 410 -4.23 12.41 -28.11
C VAL A 410 -4.37 13.26 -26.86
N GLN A 411 -4.47 14.57 -27.04
CA GLN A 411 -4.69 15.48 -25.93
C GLN A 411 -6.18 15.56 -25.60
N GLY A 412 -6.49 15.71 -24.31
CA GLY A 412 -7.85 15.87 -23.79
C GLY A 412 -7.85 15.95 -22.27
N THR A 413 -9.02 16.15 -21.67
CA THR A 413 -9.19 16.09 -20.23
C THR A 413 -9.60 14.68 -19.82
N LYS A 414 -8.77 14.03 -19.01
CA LYS A 414 -9.00 12.71 -18.42
C LYS A 414 -9.21 12.86 -16.93
N LEU A 415 -10.33 12.31 -16.44
CA LEU A 415 -10.73 12.35 -15.04
C LEU A 415 -11.04 10.93 -14.58
N THR A 416 -10.73 10.65 -13.31
CA THR A 416 -11.18 9.41 -12.68
C THR A 416 -11.93 9.69 -11.40
N VAL A 417 -13.17 9.23 -11.35
CA VAL A 417 -14.03 9.31 -10.15
C VAL A 417 -13.95 7.98 -9.40
N MET A 418 -13.67 8.07 -8.11
CA MET A 418 -13.67 6.93 -7.19
C MET A 418 -14.98 6.93 -6.39
N LEU A 419 -15.78 5.89 -6.52
CA LEU A 419 -17.07 5.73 -5.83
C LEU A 419 -17.02 4.53 -4.86
N GLY A 420 -17.75 4.63 -3.76
CA GLY A 420 -18.00 3.52 -2.86
C GLY A 420 -17.11 3.49 -1.63
N GLY A 421 -16.27 2.47 -1.50
CA GLY A 421 -15.51 2.22 -0.28
C GLY A 421 -16.44 1.90 0.89
N TYR A 422 -16.16 2.51 2.04
CA TYR A 422 -16.93 2.30 3.26
C TYR A 422 -18.42 2.67 3.16
N TYR A 423 -18.81 3.53 2.20
CA TYR A 423 -20.22 3.84 1.96
C TYR A 423 -21.01 2.59 1.54
N TRP A 424 -20.36 1.65 0.85
CA TRP A 424 -20.98 0.42 0.35
C TRP A 424 -20.70 -0.80 1.23
N ASP A 425 -19.96 -0.67 2.33
CA ASP A 425 -19.54 -1.78 3.20
C ASP A 425 -20.73 -2.63 3.70
N LYS A 426 -21.89 -2.00 3.90
CA LYS A 426 -23.12 -2.67 4.37
C LYS A 426 -24.14 -2.93 3.25
N TRP A 427 -23.81 -2.61 2.01
CA TRP A 427 -24.75 -2.79 0.90
C TRP A 427 -24.73 -4.26 0.46
N PRO A 428 -25.91 -4.88 0.29
CA PRO A 428 -26.00 -6.17 -0.36
C PRO A 428 -25.42 -6.09 -1.79
N GLU A 429 -24.80 -7.18 -2.24
CA GLU A 429 -24.18 -7.29 -3.57
C GLU A 429 -25.11 -6.81 -4.70
N LYS A 430 -26.40 -7.18 -4.64
CA LYS A 430 -27.44 -6.77 -5.60
C LYS A 430 -27.73 -5.26 -5.66
N HIS A 431 -27.29 -4.49 -4.67
CA HIS A 431 -27.48 -3.03 -4.62
C HIS A 431 -26.23 -2.26 -5.06
N LEU A 432 -25.11 -2.95 -5.32
CA LEU A 432 -23.94 -2.29 -5.87
C LEU A 432 -24.22 -1.82 -7.30
N PRO A 433 -23.76 -0.62 -7.68
CA PRO A 433 -24.10 -0.04 -8.98
C PRO A 433 -23.52 -0.87 -10.13
N SER A 434 -24.26 -0.94 -11.24
CA SER A 434 -23.74 -1.43 -12.52
C SER A 434 -22.71 -0.44 -13.10
N ALA A 435 -21.98 -0.85 -14.14
CA ALA A 435 -21.05 0.04 -14.84
C ALA A 435 -21.74 1.30 -15.39
N LEU A 436 -22.95 1.16 -15.95
CA LEU A 436 -23.73 2.27 -16.48
C LEU A 436 -24.21 3.22 -15.37
N ASP A 437 -24.67 2.67 -14.24
CA ASP A 437 -25.03 3.47 -13.07
C ASP A 437 -23.83 4.23 -12.52
N GLY A 438 -22.66 3.59 -12.50
CA GLY A 438 -21.39 4.18 -12.11
C GLY A 438 -21.01 5.39 -12.96
N ILE A 439 -21.11 5.25 -14.28
CA ILE A 439 -20.84 6.35 -15.24
C ILE A 439 -21.83 7.50 -15.00
N SER A 440 -23.12 7.19 -14.87
CA SER A 440 -24.15 8.21 -14.58
C SER A 440 -23.86 8.96 -13.27
N LYS A 441 -23.53 8.23 -12.20
CA LYS A 441 -23.15 8.80 -10.90
C LYS A 441 -21.90 9.66 -10.99
N ALA A 442 -20.86 9.19 -11.66
CA ALA A 442 -19.63 9.95 -11.85
C ALA A 442 -19.89 11.26 -12.59
N ARG A 443 -20.68 11.23 -13.67
CA ARG A 443 -21.07 12.43 -14.42
C ARG A 443 -21.89 13.41 -13.57
N SER A 444 -22.86 12.91 -12.82
CA SER A 444 -23.67 13.71 -11.88
C SER A 444 -22.80 14.41 -10.82
N LEU A 445 -21.83 13.69 -10.26
CA LEU A 445 -20.87 14.23 -9.29
C LEU A 445 -19.97 15.30 -9.91
N LEU A 446 -19.43 15.06 -11.12
CA LEU A 446 -18.60 16.04 -11.82
C LEU A 446 -19.38 17.31 -12.19
N ALA A 447 -20.62 17.18 -12.63
CA ALA A 447 -21.51 18.31 -12.86
C ALA A 447 -21.74 19.12 -11.58
N ARG A 448 -21.93 18.44 -10.44
CA ARG A 448 -22.13 19.10 -9.12
C ARG A 448 -20.92 19.88 -8.65
N HIS A 449 -19.76 19.22 -8.63
CA HIS A 449 -18.58 19.73 -7.95
C HIS A 449 -17.75 20.65 -8.82
N LEU A 450 -17.72 20.38 -10.13
CA LEU A 450 -16.85 21.06 -11.08
C LEU A 450 -17.63 21.82 -12.16
N GLY A 451 -18.96 21.71 -12.21
CA GLY A 451 -19.77 22.33 -13.26
C GLY A 451 -19.62 21.67 -14.64
N ILE A 452 -19.05 20.46 -14.70
CA ILE A 452 -18.79 19.76 -15.96
C ILE A 452 -20.08 19.09 -16.44
N THR A 453 -20.73 19.69 -17.44
CA THR A 453 -21.93 19.14 -18.10
C THR A 453 -21.65 18.53 -19.47
N ALA A 454 -20.42 18.66 -19.98
CA ALA A 454 -20.00 18.05 -21.24
C ALA A 454 -20.19 16.52 -21.21
N GLU A 455 -20.45 15.94 -22.38
CA GLU A 455 -20.52 14.49 -22.55
C GLU A 455 -19.10 13.92 -22.74
N PRO A 456 -18.69 12.91 -21.96
CA PRO A 456 -17.41 12.25 -22.17
C PRO A 456 -17.42 11.48 -23.50
N THR A 457 -16.33 11.59 -24.27
CA THR A 457 -16.17 10.85 -25.53
C THR A 457 -15.82 9.39 -25.30
N ALA A 458 -15.17 9.07 -24.18
CA ALA A 458 -14.94 7.70 -23.74
C ALA A 458 -15.13 7.56 -22.23
N THR A 459 -15.66 6.42 -21.82
CA THR A 459 -15.87 6.09 -20.40
C THR A 459 -15.55 4.63 -20.14
N CYS A 460 -15.10 4.33 -18.93
CA CYS A 460 -14.91 2.97 -18.46
C CYS A 460 -15.12 2.91 -16.94
N ALA A 461 -16.17 2.20 -16.51
CA ALA A 461 -16.44 1.93 -15.10
C ALA A 461 -16.07 0.49 -14.75
N THR A 462 -15.21 0.32 -13.75
CA THR A 462 -14.77 -1.00 -13.27
C THR A 462 -15.08 -1.14 -11.79
N MET A 463 -15.90 -2.14 -11.43
CA MET A 463 -16.11 -2.54 -10.04
C MET A 463 -14.92 -3.37 -9.55
N ARG A 464 -14.27 -2.92 -8.46
CA ARG A 464 -13.25 -3.68 -7.74
C ARG A 464 -13.84 -4.19 -6.44
N ARG A 465 -14.00 -5.51 -6.39
CA ARG A 465 -14.63 -6.20 -5.25
C ARG A 465 -13.59 -6.57 -4.23
N ASN A 466 -13.91 -6.39 -2.95
CA ASN A 466 -13.06 -6.81 -1.83
C ASN A 466 -11.61 -6.36 -2.01
N CYS A 467 -11.40 -5.14 -2.51
CA CYS A 467 -10.14 -4.74 -3.13
C CYS A 467 -9.19 -3.99 -2.19
N ILE A 468 -9.73 -3.27 -1.19
CA ILE A 468 -8.92 -2.50 -0.24
C ILE A 468 -9.17 -2.99 1.18
N PRO A 469 -8.20 -3.68 1.80
CA PRO A 469 -8.24 -4.09 3.20
C PRO A 469 -8.41 -2.91 4.17
N GLN A 470 -9.22 -3.10 5.20
CA GLN A 470 -9.55 -2.10 6.21
C GLN A 470 -8.85 -2.44 7.52
N TYR A 471 -7.75 -1.74 7.82
CA TYR A 471 -6.98 -1.94 9.04
C TYR A 471 -7.70 -1.29 10.22
N GLY A 472 -8.65 -2.02 10.78
CA GLY A 472 -9.45 -1.57 11.91
C GLY A 472 -8.68 -1.49 13.22
N THR A 473 -9.37 -1.07 14.29
CA THR A 473 -8.90 -1.23 15.67
C THR A 473 -8.41 -2.65 15.93
N HIS A 474 -7.37 -2.83 16.75
CA HIS A 474 -6.75 -4.12 17.03
C HIS A 474 -6.03 -4.81 15.85
N HIS A 475 -5.91 -4.20 14.67
CA HIS A 475 -5.25 -4.82 13.51
C HIS A 475 -3.85 -5.35 13.84
N LEU A 476 -2.96 -4.51 14.39
CA LEU A 476 -1.58 -4.93 14.69
C LEU A 476 -1.52 -6.08 15.69
N SER A 477 -2.35 -6.05 16.74
CA SER A 477 -2.41 -7.14 17.73
C SER A 477 -2.91 -8.45 17.09
N ARG A 478 -3.95 -8.38 16.25
CA ARG A 478 -4.46 -9.53 15.50
C ARG A 478 -3.39 -10.09 14.57
N MET A 479 -2.63 -9.25 13.87
CA MET A 479 -1.58 -9.71 12.96
C MET A 479 -0.45 -10.41 13.72
N ARG A 480 -0.10 -9.94 14.92
CA ARG A 480 0.88 -10.62 15.79
C ARG A 480 0.37 -11.99 16.23
N THR A 481 -0.87 -12.07 16.75
CA THR A 481 -1.49 -13.35 17.12
C THR A 481 -1.56 -14.31 15.94
N LEU A 482 -1.96 -13.82 14.77
CA LEU A 482 -2.01 -14.62 13.54
C LEU A 482 -0.64 -15.20 13.17
N ARG A 483 0.42 -14.38 13.20
CA ARG A 483 1.78 -14.85 12.89
C ARG A 483 2.26 -15.89 13.89
N HIS A 484 2.01 -15.69 15.18
CA HIS A 484 2.36 -16.70 16.20
C HIS A 484 1.59 -18.01 15.99
N ALA A 485 0.28 -17.95 15.75
CA ALA A 485 -0.53 -19.15 15.51
C ALA A 485 -0.09 -19.89 14.24
N LEU A 486 0.25 -19.16 13.17
CA LEU A 486 0.79 -19.75 11.94
C LEU A 486 2.19 -20.35 12.15
N GLN A 487 3.05 -19.67 12.89
CA GLN A 487 4.38 -20.17 13.25
C GLN A 487 4.27 -21.47 14.05
N ASP A 488 3.39 -21.53 15.04
CA ASP A 488 3.20 -22.70 15.88
C ASP A 488 2.61 -23.87 15.10
N LYS A 489 1.62 -23.62 14.25
CA LYS A 489 0.94 -24.66 13.48
C LYS A 489 1.75 -25.16 12.28
N TYR A 490 2.28 -24.24 11.47
CA TYR A 490 2.97 -24.56 10.21
C TYR A 490 4.49 -24.56 10.34
N LYS A 491 5.05 -24.31 11.54
CA LYS A 491 6.49 -24.33 11.84
C LYS A 491 7.30 -23.42 10.91
N GLY A 492 6.77 -22.23 10.62
CA GLY A 492 7.39 -21.25 9.72
C GLY A 492 7.27 -21.55 8.22
N ARG A 493 6.57 -22.63 7.84
CA ARG A 493 6.44 -23.03 6.43
C ARG A 493 5.36 -22.29 5.66
N LEU A 494 4.40 -21.68 6.37
CA LEU A 494 3.38 -20.82 5.78
C LEU A 494 3.66 -19.37 6.15
N VAL A 495 4.06 -18.57 5.15
CA VAL A 495 4.41 -17.16 5.31
C VAL A 495 3.33 -16.30 4.67
N LEU A 496 3.04 -15.14 5.25
CA LEU A 496 2.04 -14.19 4.75
C LEU A 496 2.71 -13.00 4.06
N ALA A 497 2.15 -12.58 2.93
CA ALA A 497 2.54 -11.34 2.25
C ALA A 497 1.34 -10.68 1.56
N GLY A 498 1.47 -9.39 1.26
CA GLY A 498 0.48 -8.63 0.50
C GLY A 498 -0.43 -7.74 1.34
N SER A 499 -1.45 -7.19 0.67
CA SER A 499 -2.18 -6.01 1.16
C SER A 499 -3.08 -6.24 2.36
N SER A 500 -3.30 -7.49 2.78
CA SER A 500 -4.17 -7.80 3.93
C SER A 500 -3.48 -7.56 5.27
N TYR A 501 -2.16 -7.36 5.28
CA TYR A 501 -1.35 -7.43 6.50
C TYR A 501 -0.59 -6.12 6.78
N ASP A 502 0.38 -5.77 5.93
CA ASP A 502 1.43 -4.79 6.28
C ASP A 502 1.45 -3.49 5.45
N GLY A 503 0.48 -3.31 4.56
CA GLY A 503 0.27 -2.06 3.82
C GLY A 503 -0.54 -2.27 2.54
N VAL A 504 -1.39 -1.32 2.17
CA VAL A 504 -2.33 -1.48 1.05
C VAL A 504 -1.78 -0.99 -0.29
N GLY A 505 -0.70 -0.20 -0.29
CA GLY A 505 -0.12 0.35 -1.51
C GLY A 505 0.68 -0.71 -2.29
N VAL A 506 0.81 -0.52 -3.61
CA VAL A 506 1.63 -1.39 -4.46
C VAL A 506 3.07 -1.50 -3.92
N SER A 507 3.65 -0.38 -3.52
CA SER A 507 4.98 -0.33 -2.92
C SER A 507 5.09 -1.08 -1.60
N ASP A 508 4.03 -1.12 -0.80
CA ASP A 508 3.99 -1.89 0.44
C ASP A 508 3.90 -3.39 0.15
N CYS A 509 3.11 -3.79 -0.85
CA CYS A 509 3.03 -5.18 -1.31
C CYS A 509 4.38 -5.67 -1.85
N ILE A 510 5.11 -4.84 -2.61
CA ILE A 510 6.47 -5.16 -3.08
C ILE A 510 7.42 -5.36 -1.89
N ARG A 511 7.41 -4.44 -0.93
CA ARG A 511 8.21 -4.55 0.29
C ARG A 511 7.86 -5.81 1.09
N SER A 512 6.57 -6.11 1.24
CA SER A 512 6.07 -7.31 1.90
C SER A 512 6.54 -8.60 1.21
N GLY A 513 6.54 -8.64 -0.13
CA GLY A 513 7.09 -9.76 -0.89
C GLY A 513 8.59 -9.96 -0.69
N VAL A 514 9.38 -8.88 -0.65
CA VAL A 514 10.82 -8.94 -0.33
C VAL A 514 11.03 -9.52 1.07
N TYR A 515 10.28 -9.04 2.06
CA TYR A 515 10.38 -9.53 3.44
C TYR A 515 9.99 -11.01 3.58
N ALA A 516 8.92 -11.45 2.91
CA ALA A 516 8.51 -12.85 2.93
C ALA A 516 9.59 -13.76 2.34
N SER A 517 10.21 -13.37 1.23
CA SER A 517 11.34 -14.11 0.63
C SER A 517 12.53 -14.24 1.60
N GLN A 518 12.84 -13.19 2.37
CA GLN A 518 13.91 -13.23 3.37
C GLN A 518 13.59 -14.15 4.54
N SER A 519 12.34 -14.16 5.02
CA SER A 519 11.93 -15.01 6.15
C SER A 519 12.09 -16.51 5.87
N LEU A 520 12.05 -16.91 4.59
CA LEU A 520 12.38 -18.28 4.19
C LEU A 520 13.84 -18.61 4.54
N HIS A 521 14.78 -17.69 4.32
CA HIS A 521 16.21 -17.93 4.54
C HIS A 521 16.56 -18.16 6.02
N SER A 522 15.95 -17.40 6.93
CA SER A 522 16.18 -17.52 8.38
C SER A 522 15.60 -18.80 8.98
N THR A 523 14.47 -19.31 8.47
CA THR A 523 13.82 -20.52 8.99
C THR A 523 14.67 -21.77 8.80
N PHE A 524 15.50 -21.80 7.75
CA PHE A 524 16.44 -22.90 7.49
C PHE A 524 17.77 -22.82 8.26
N GLU A 525 18.02 -21.77 9.07
CA GLU A 525 19.20 -21.70 9.95
C GLU A 525 18.95 -22.37 11.32
N VAL A 526 17.69 -22.46 11.76
CA VAL A 526 17.29 -23.02 13.07
C VAL A 526 17.51 -24.56 13.16
N GLY A 527 17.84 -25.21 12.04
CA GLY A 527 18.23 -26.63 12.01
C GLY A 527 19.67 -26.92 12.45
N GLY A 528 20.51 -25.89 12.67
CA GLY A 528 21.89 -26.03 13.16
C GLY A 528 22.03 -25.45 14.55
N GLY A 529 22.25 -26.29 15.55
CA GLY A 529 22.34 -25.87 16.95
C GLY A 529 23.37 -24.77 17.21
N LEU A 530 22.89 -23.56 17.49
CA LEU A 530 23.59 -22.58 18.32
C LEU A 530 22.57 -21.99 19.30
N GLY A 531 22.82 -22.29 20.57
CA GLY A 531 21.96 -21.97 21.70
C GLY A 531 21.80 -20.47 21.93
N GLY A 532 20.74 -20.15 22.66
CA GLY A 532 20.40 -18.82 23.11
C GLY A 532 21.57 -18.13 23.80
N GLY A 533 21.82 -16.89 23.39
CA GLY A 533 22.78 -16.04 24.05
C GLY A 533 23.19 -14.85 23.20
N LEU A 534 22.25 -13.92 22.90
CA LEU A 534 22.54 -12.51 22.60
C LEU A 534 21.28 -11.65 22.36
N PHE A 535 20.20 -11.87 23.12
CA PHE A 535 19.10 -10.90 23.22
C PHE A 535 18.69 -10.73 24.68
N LYS A 536 19.39 -9.81 25.38
CA LYS A 536 18.83 -9.12 26.55
C LYS A 536 18.42 -7.72 26.11
N SER A 537 17.36 -7.63 25.32
CA SER A 537 16.58 -6.40 25.11
C SER A 537 15.11 -6.78 24.95
N HIS A 538 14.23 -6.11 25.69
CA HIS A 538 12.79 -6.36 25.81
C HIS A 538 11.95 -6.11 24.52
N THR A 539 12.53 -6.23 23.32
CA THR A 539 11.86 -5.89 22.06
C THR A 539 11.83 -7.08 21.13
N ASP A 540 10.62 -7.57 20.88
CA ASP A 540 10.29 -8.58 19.88
C ASP A 540 10.62 -8.04 18.47
N PRO A 541 11.54 -8.67 17.72
CA PRO A 541 11.92 -8.22 16.37
C PRO A 541 10.78 -8.30 15.34
N ASP A 542 9.71 -9.06 15.65
CA ASP A 542 8.49 -9.13 14.85
C ASP A 542 7.41 -8.14 15.32
N ASP A 543 7.73 -7.27 16.28
CA ASP A 543 6.84 -6.16 16.65
C ASP A 543 6.93 -5.03 15.62
N PRO A 544 5.87 -4.80 14.80
CA PRO A 544 5.83 -3.67 13.87
C PRO A 544 5.91 -2.30 14.58
N GLY A 545 5.77 -2.27 15.91
CA GLY A 545 5.97 -1.09 16.75
C GLY A 545 7.43 -0.79 17.12
N THR A 546 8.41 -1.57 16.66
CA THR A 546 9.83 -1.32 16.97
C THR A 546 10.39 -0.21 16.06
N PHE A 547 10.83 0.88 16.66
CA PHE A 547 11.48 2.00 15.98
C PHE A 547 12.95 2.12 16.39
N VAL A 548 13.79 2.51 15.44
CA VAL A 548 15.22 2.72 15.66
C VAL A 548 15.66 4.08 15.13
N SER A 549 16.60 4.70 15.84
CA SER A 549 17.28 5.91 15.39
C SER A 549 18.45 5.51 14.48
N VAL A 550 18.48 6.07 13.28
CA VAL A 550 19.53 5.81 12.28
C VAL A 550 20.08 7.14 11.76
N SER A 551 21.38 7.19 11.51
CA SER A 551 21.98 8.35 10.88
C SER A 551 21.59 8.41 9.40
N GLN A 552 21.13 9.57 8.92
CA GLN A 552 20.80 9.82 7.53
C GLN A 552 21.98 9.50 6.60
N LYS A 553 23.23 9.69 7.03
CA LYS A 553 24.42 9.31 6.22
C LYS A 553 24.46 7.82 5.90
N HIS A 554 23.98 6.97 6.80
CA HIS A 554 23.87 5.52 6.61
C HIS A 554 22.62 5.12 5.84
N LEU A 555 21.67 6.05 5.66
CA LEU A 555 20.45 5.89 4.86
C LEU A 555 20.54 6.57 3.50
N ARG A 556 21.64 7.28 3.21
CA ARG A 556 21.91 7.84 1.87
C ARG A 556 22.18 6.68 0.94
N TRP A 557 21.10 6.05 0.49
CA TRP A 557 21.09 5.26 -0.70
C TRP A 557 21.28 6.24 -1.87
N ASN A 558 22.54 6.50 -2.19
CA ASN A 558 22.90 7.18 -3.41
C ASN A 558 22.78 6.12 -4.51
N PHE A 559 21.70 6.20 -5.30
CA PHE A 559 21.87 5.82 -6.70
C PHE A 559 23.09 6.61 -7.19
N PRO A 560 24.10 5.98 -7.83
CA PRO A 560 25.17 6.72 -8.49
C PRO A 560 24.61 7.83 -9.36
#